data_AF-A0A8J2L951-F1
#
_entry.id   AF-A0A8J2L951-F1
#
_cell.length_a   1.000
_cell.length_b   1.000
_cell.length_c   1.000
_cell.angle_alpha   90.00
_cell.angle_beta   90.00
_cell.angle_gamma   90.00
#
_symmetry.space_group_name_H-M   'P 1'
#
loop_
_entity.id
_entity.type
_entity.pdbx_description
1 polymer ?
#
loop_
_entity_poly.entity_id
_entity_poly.type
_entity_poly.pdbx_seq_one_letter_code
_entity_poly.pdbx_strand_id
1 'polypeptide(L)'
;MEIKFKILVSVSEIKTTCFYCSSGSPEIITLSSSLQRETLFPDFVRQGNGHTLRAASQTKVLFLMEIGVVEGQWRFKRGYFWSVLREILHKFNFTYVTFPAHGGGGSGTLKNGLWNGAVRDIMDGRADISMATTTDFSRFQVIGGTKPIAFEWLNFILGEPQPTYSWQAIFWSLDTTVW
;
A
#
# COMPACT_ATOMS: atom_id res chain seq x y z
N MET A 1 -11.25 6.10 17.57
CA MET A 1 -11.00 7.11 16.54
C MET A 1 -12.01 8.23 16.80
N GLU A 2 -11.62 9.25 17.56
CA GLU A 2 -12.49 10.40 17.82
C GLU A 2 -12.34 11.38 16.66
N ILE A 3 -13.43 11.60 15.92
CA ILE A 3 -13.47 12.61 14.87
C ILE A 3 -13.84 13.94 15.54
N LYS A 4 -12.86 14.84 15.70
CA LYS A 4 -13.08 16.19 16.22
C LYS A 4 -13.53 17.11 15.09
N PHE A 5 -14.76 17.61 15.16
CA PHE A 5 -15.29 18.59 14.21
C PHE A 5 -15.07 20.01 14.74
N LYS A 6 -14.71 20.94 13.85
CA LYS A 6 -14.65 22.38 14.13
C LYS A 6 -15.87 23.03 13.49
N ILE A 7 -16.91 23.27 14.29
CA ILE A 7 -18.13 23.94 13.83
C ILE A 7 -17.94 25.45 14.01
N LEU A 8 -17.99 26.22 12.92
CA LEU A 8 -18.03 27.68 12.98
C LEU A 8 -19.49 28.10 12.95
N VAL A 9 -20.01 28.53 14.10
CA VAL A 9 -21.40 29.00 14.23
C VAL A 9 -21.43 30.51 13.99
N SER A 10 -22.07 30.91 12.90
CA SER A 10 -22.51 32.29 12.63
C SER A 10 -24.05 32.30 12.63
N VAL A 11 -24.65 33.32 13.24
CA VAL A 11 -26.04 33.35 13.76
C VAL A 11 -27.15 33.25 12.69
N SER A 12 -26.83 33.12 11.39
CA SER A 12 -27.83 32.96 10.32
C SER A 12 -27.64 31.75 9.41
N GLU A 13 -26.48 31.08 9.43
CA GLU A 13 -26.16 29.95 8.55
C GLU A 13 -25.14 29.02 9.22
N ILE A 14 -25.50 27.75 9.46
CA ILE A 14 -24.53 26.76 9.94
C ILE A 14 -23.74 26.27 8.72
N LYS A 15 -22.44 26.55 8.67
CA LYS A 15 -21.54 26.06 7.61
C LYS A 15 -20.70 24.92 8.15
N THR A 16 -20.65 23.81 7.42
CA THR A 16 -19.82 22.65 7.77
C THR A 16 -19.02 22.22 6.55
N THR A 17 -17.86 21.61 6.78
CA THR A 17 -17.01 21.09 5.72
C THR A 17 -17.43 19.65 5.42
N CYS A 18 -17.92 19.41 4.20
CA CYS A 18 -18.15 18.07 3.70
C CYS A 18 -16.87 17.56 3.03
N PHE A 19 -16.19 16.62 3.69
CA PHE A 19 -14.99 16.00 3.14
C PHE A 19 -15.27 15.02 1.99
N TYR A 20 -16.54 14.65 1.78
CA TYR A 20 -16.93 13.55 0.89
C TYR A 20 -17.87 13.96 -0.25
N CYS A 21 -18.30 15.22 -0.31
CA CYS A 21 -19.30 15.68 -1.28
C CYS A 21 -18.72 15.90 -2.68
N SER A 22 -17.44 16.29 -2.79
CA SER A 22 -16.76 16.58 -4.05
C SER A 22 -15.63 15.58 -4.32
N SER A 23 -15.98 14.30 -4.46
CA SER A 23 -15.01 13.24 -4.76
C SER A 23 -13.81 13.17 -3.81
N GLY A 24 -14.02 13.45 -2.52
CA GLY A 24 -12.97 13.48 -1.50
C GLY A 24 -12.27 14.84 -1.32
N SER A 25 -12.61 15.85 -2.11
CA SER A 25 -12.16 17.23 -1.89
C SER A 25 -13.04 17.92 -0.85
N PRO A 26 -12.46 18.59 0.17
CA PRO A 26 -13.24 19.27 1.19
C PRO A 26 -13.98 20.48 0.61
N GLU A 27 -15.30 20.45 0.70
CA GLU A 27 -16.17 21.55 0.24
C GLU A 27 -16.98 22.10 1.42
N ILE A 28 -17.18 23.41 1.47
CA ILE A 28 -17.97 24.06 2.52
C ILE A 28 -19.43 24.03 2.09
N ILE A 29 -20.24 23.28 2.82
CA ILE A 29 -21.68 23.19 2.61
C ILE A 29 -22.43 24.02 3.67
N THR A 30 -23.50 24.67 3.25
CA THR A 30 -24.42 25.39 4.15
C THR A 30 -25.53 24.43 4.57
N LEU A 31 -25.62 24.14 5.86
CA LEU A 31 -26.64 23.26 6.43
C LEU A 31 -27.99 23.99 6.44
N SER A 32 -28.85 23.67 5.47
CA SER A 32 -30.28 23.96 5.56
C SER A 32 -30.96 22.88 6.41
N SER A 33 -32.13 23.20 6.98
CA SER A 33 -32.93 22.29 7.83
C SER A 33 -33.38 20.99 7.14
N SER A 34 -33.12 20.82 5.85
CA SER A 34 -33.44 19.63 5.04
C SER A 34 -32.23 18.75 4.72
N LEU A 35 -31.03 19.05 5.23
CA LEU A 35 -29.84 18.27 4.90
C LEU A 35 -29.87 16.90 5.60
N GLN A 36 -30.09 15.85 4.81
CA GLN A 36 -30.14 14.46 5.27
C GLN A 36 -28.77 13.98 5.77
N ARG A 37 -28.73 13.29 6.91
CA ARG A 37 -27.49 12.82 7.57
C ARG A 37 -26.63 11.96 6.64
N GLU A 38 -27.29 11.27 5.70
CA GLU A 38 -26.67 10.43 4.67
C GLU A 38 -25.79 11.23 3.68
N THR A 39 -26.03 12.54 3.50
CA THR A 39 -25.19 13.41 2.65
C THR A 39 -23.88 13.85 3.33
N LEU A 40 -23.89 13.93 4.67
CA LEU A 40 -22.71 14.23 5.48
C LEU A 40 -21.85 12.99 5.74
N PHE A 41 -22.50 11.85 5.95
CA PHE A 41 -21.87 10.57 6.24
C PHE A 41 -22.47 9.52 5.29
N PRO A 42 -21.91 9.35 4.08
CA PRO A 42 -22.39 8.34 3.16
C PRO A 42 -22.28 6.95 3.78
N ASP A 43 -23.21 6.07 3.42
CA ASP A 43 -23.12 4.66 3.78
C ASP A 43 -21.91 4.03 3.08
N PHE A 44 -20.80 3.90 3.81
CA PHE A 44 -19.54 3.34 3.32
C PHE A 44 -19.67 1.88 2.86
N VAL A 45 -20.76 1.19 3.21
CA VAL A 45 -21.02 -0.20 2.82
C VAL A 45 -21.56 -0.28 1.38
N ARG A 46 -22.13 0.80 0.84
CA ARG A 46 -22.65 0.84 -0.52
C ARG A 46 -21.63 1.43 -1.50
N GLN A 47 -20.90 0.53 -2.15
CA GLN A 47 -20.17 0.79 -3.39
C GLN A 47 -19.13 1.92 -3.33
N GLY A 48 -18.57 2.21 -2.15
CA GLY A 48 -17.60 3.30 -1.97
C GLY A 48 -18.07 4.65 -2.52
N ASN A 49 -19.38 4.91 -2.53
CA ASN A 49 -19.99 6.11 -3.13
C ASN A 49 -19.66 6.31 -4.63
N GLY A 50 -19.49 5.22 -5.39
CA GLY A 50 -19.14 5.28 -6.82
C GLY A 50 -17.66 5.53 -7.11
N HIS A 51 -16.80 5.58 -6.08
CA HIS A 51 -15.38 5.72 -6.27
C HIS A 51 -14.71 4.39 -6.60
N THR A 52 -13.84 4.44 -7.61
CA THR A 52 -13.01 3.31 -8.01
C THR A 52 -11.64 3.45 -7.36
N LEU A 53 -11.26 2.47 -6.55
CA LEU A 53 -10.00 2.45 -5.82
C LEU A 53 -8.82 2.28 -6.79
N ARG A 54 -7.93 3.28 -6.84
CA ARG A 54 -6.72 3.23 -7.67
C ARG A 54 -5.58 2.60 -6.90
N ALA A 55 -5.20 1.38 -7.29
CA ALA A 55 -4.17 0.60 -6.63
C ALA A 55 -2.86 0.58 -7.44
N ALA A 56 -1.79 1.14 -6.88
CA ALA A 56 -0.44 0.97 -7.43
C ALA A 56 0.16 -0.35 -6.91
N SER A 57 0.60 -1.20 -7.84
CA SER A 57 1.23 -2.48 -7.53
C SER A 57 2.67 -2.53 -7.99
N GLN A 58 3.54 -3.10 -7.17
CA GLN A 58 4.86 -3.52 -7.63
C GLN A 58 4.76 -4.70 -8.61
N THR A 59 5.73 -4.82 -9.51
CA THR A 59 5.79 -5.89 -10.53
C THR A 59 6.95 -6.86 -10.31
N LYS A 60 7.87 -6.55 -9.38
CA LYS A 60 9.10 -7.34 -9.18
C LYS A 60 8.95 -8.60 -8.33
N VAL A 61 7.96 -8.66 -7.44
CA VAL A 61 7.81 -9.77 -6.48
C VAL A 61 6.50 -10.51 -6.72
N LEU A 62 6.54 -11.43 -7.68
CA LEU A 62 5.36 -12.15 -8.19
C LEU A 62 4.61 -12.95 -7.12
N PHE A 63 5.34 -13.52 -6.15
CA PHE A 63 4.74 -14.28 -5.05
C PHE A 63 3.84 -13.38 -4.17
N LEU A 64 4.27 -12.15 -3.93
CA LEU A 64 3.51 -11.19 -3.14
C LEU A 64 2.32 -10.66 -3.94
N MET A 65 2.58 -10.23 -5.17
CA MET A 65 1.52 -9.82 -6.09
C MET A 65 1.96 -9.85 -7.54
N GLU A 66 1.12 -10.44 -8.37
CA GLU A 66 1.23 -10.43 -9.82
C GLU A 66 0.07 -9.62 -10.42
N ILE A 67 0.43 -8.66 -11.26
CA ILE A 67 -0.51 -7.94 -12.13
C ILE A 67 -0.27 -8.36 -13.58
N GLY A 68 -1.34 -8.38 -14.37
CA GLY A 68 -1.26 -8.62 -15.80
C GLY A 68 -2.32 -7.83 -16.54
N VAL A 69 -2.13 -7.68 -17.85
CA VAL A 69 -3.12 -7.03 -18.71
C VAL A 69 -4.16 -8.07 -19.14
N VAL A 70 -5.42 -7.78 -18.87
CA VAL A 70 -6.59 -8.54 -19.31
C VAL A 70 -7.51 -7.55 -20.02
N GLU A 71 -7.80 -7.80 -21.30
CA GLU A 71 -8.68 -6.93 -22.11
C GLU A 71 -8.21 -5.46 -22.16
N GLY A 72 -6.89 -5.23 -22.19
CA GLY A 72 -6.31 -3.89 -22.23
C GLY A 72 -6.29 -3.16 -20.88
N GLN A 73 -6.83 -3.76 -19.82
CA GLN A 73 -6.78 -3.22 -18.46
C GLN A 73 -5.85 -4.04 -17.56
N TRP A 74 -5.11 -3.35 -16.70
CA TRP A 74 -4.31 -4.02 -15.67
C TRP A 74 -5.23 -4.60 -14.60
N ARG A 75 -5.01 -5.88 -14.27
CA ARG A 75 -5.75 -6.61 -13.24
C ARG A 75 -4.80 -7.43 -12.37
N PHE A 76 -5.21 -7.66 -11.13
CA PHE A 76 -4.52 -8.61 -10.26
C PHE A 76 -4.78 -10.03 -10.75
N LYS A 77 -3.73 -10.85 -10.83
CA LYS A 77 -3.82 -12.26 -11.21
C LYS A 77 -3.76 -13.16 -9.99
N ARG A 78 -2.63 -13.11 -9.26
CA ARG A 78 -2.33 -13.97 -8.12
C ARG A 78 -1.39 -13.27 -7.13
N GLY A 79 -1.23 -13.86 -5.96
CA GLY A 79 -0.28 -13.43 -4.95
C GLY A 79 -0.89 -13.37 -3.56
N TYR A 80 -0.04 -13.47 -2.54
CA TYR A 80 -0.47 -13.48 -1.13
C TYR A 80 -1.30 -12.22 -0.78
N PHE A 81 -0.83 -11.04 -1.19
CA PHE A 81 -1.52 -9.78 -0.91
C PHE A 81 -2.80 -9.59 -1.74
N TRP A 82 -2.89 -10.23 -2.92
CA TRP A 82 -4.11 -10.24 -3.71
C TRP A 82 -5.23 -10.98 -2.99
N SER A 83 -4.94 -12.13 -2.38
CA SER A 83 -5.94 -12.88 -1.60
C SER A 83 -6.53 -12.03 -0.47
N VAL A 84 -5.69 -11.29 0.25
CA VAL A 84 -6.15 -10.37 1.31
C VAL A 84 -6.98 -9.23 0.75
N LEU A 85 -6.52 -8.60 -0.34
CA LEU A 85 -7.26 -7.51 -0.98
C LEU A 85 -8.62 -7.97 -1.49
N ARG A 86 -8.70 -9.17 -2.06
CA ARG A 86 -9.97 -9.74 -2.55
C ARG A 86 -11.01 -9.85 -1.44
N GLU A 87 -10.63 -10.33 -0.26
CA GLU A 87 -11.56 -10.41 0.87
C GLU A 87 -12.01 -9.01 1.35
N ILE A 88 -11.12 -8.02 1.32
CA ILE A 88 -11.47 -6.62 1.62
C ILE A 88 -12.45 -6.07 0.58
N LEU A 89 -12.17 -6.26 -0.70
CA LEU A 89 -13.04 -5.82 -1.80
C LEU A 89 -14.43 -6.47 -1.71
N HIS A 90 -14.50 -7.76 -1.38
CA HIS A 90 -15.77 -8.47 -1.18
C HIS A 90 -16.55 -7.93 0.03
N LYS A 91 -15.86 -7.68 1.14
CA LYS A 91 -16.50 -7.20 2.38
C LYS A 91 -17.07 -5.79 2.26
N PHE A 92 -16.38 -4.91 1.53
CA PHE A 92 -16.76 -3.50 1.40
C PHE A 92 -17.36 -3.14 0.04
N ASN A 93 -17.49 -4.11 -0.86
CA ASN A 93 -18.06 -3.95 -2.20
C ASN A 93 -17.42 -2.80 -3.01
N PHE A 94 -16.08 -2.74 -3.04
CA PHE A 94 -15.34 -1.72 -3.77
C PHE A 94 -15.04 -2.14 -5.21
N THR A 95 -15.12 -1.20 -6.15
CA THR A 95 -14.51 -1.32 -7.48
C THR A 95 -13.06 -0.87 -7.42
N TYR A 96 -12.19 -1.49 -8.22
CA TYR A 96 -10.77 -1.13 -8.25
C TYR A 96 -10.23 -1.04 -9.67
N VAL A 97 -9.20 -0.22 -9.83
CA VAL A 97 -8.33 -0.16 -11.01
C VAL A 97 -6.90 -0.29 -10.51
N THR A 98 -6.17 -1.26 -11.02
CA THR A 98 -4.75 -1.42 -10.68
C THR A 98 -3.87 -0.93 -11.81
N PHE A 99 -2.63 -0.56 -11.50
CA PHE A 99 -1.60 -0.28 -12.50
C PHE A 99 -0.21 -0.56 -11.92
N PRO A 100 0.80 -0.81 -12.79
CA PRO A 100 2.19 -0.93 -12.34
C PRO A 100 2.66 0.38 -11.72
N ALA A 101 3.26 0.29 -10.54
CA ALA A 101 3.91 1.43 -9.89
C ALA A 101 5.02 2.00 -10.79
N HIS A 102 5.29 3.30 -10.68
CA HIS A 102 6.29 3.97 -11.50
C HIS A 102 7.69 3.37 -11.30
N GLY A 103 8.32 2.82 -12.35
CA GLY A 103 9.59 2.08 -12.22
C GLY A 103 9.46 0.66 -11.64
N GLY A 104 8.24 0.14 -11.48
CA GLY A 104 7.93 -1.28 -11.23
C GLY A 104 8.13 -1.78 -9.80
N GLY A 105 8.49 -0.93 -8.84
CA GLY A 105 8.82 -1.33 -7.47
C GLY A 105 8.02 -0.60 -6.39
N GLY A 106 8.15 -1.12 -5.15
CA GLY A 106 7.65 -0.45 -3.94
C GLY A 106 8.41 0.84 -3.57
N SER A 107 9.61 0.99 -4.13
CA SER A 107 10.44 2.20 -4.15
C SER A 107 10.87 2.82 -2.82
N GLY A 108 11.92 3.65 -2.86
CA GLY A 108 12.59 4.25 -1.71
C GLY A 108 13.12 5.65 -2.06
N THR A 109 13.82 6.31 -1.14
CA THR A 109 14.44 7.61 -1.42
C THR A 109 15.61 7.46 -2.40
N LEU A 110 15.53 8.16 -3.53
CA LEU A 110 16.64 8.38 -4.45
C LEU A 110 17.74 9.20 -3.75
N LYS A 111 18.97 9.18 -4.29
CA LYS A 111 20.12 9.94 -3.73
C LYS A 111 19.87 11.45 -3.60
N ASN A 112 18.92 11.99 -4.35
CA ASN A 112 18.50 13.39 -4.30
C ASN A 112 17.37 13.67 -3.29
N GLY A 113 16.99 12.69 -2.46
CA GLY A 113 15.91 12.80 -1.49
C GLY A 113 14.50 12.67 -2.07
N LEU A 114 14.36 12.44 -3.38
CA LEU A 114 13.05 12.24 -4.00
C LEU A 114 12.57 10.79 -3.84
N TRP A 115 11.28 10.63 -3.58
CA TRP A 115 10.62 9.32 -3.61
C TRP A 115 10.32 8.90 -5.04
N ASN A 116 10.41 7.59 -5.32
CA ASN A 116 9.96 7.01 -6.57
C ASN A 116 8.88 5.93 -6.34
N GLY A 117 8.46 5.26 -7.43
CA GLY A 117 7.50 4.15 -7.45
C GLY A 117 6.28 4.34 -6.61
N ALA A 118 5.87 3.28 -5.90
CA ALA A 118 4.54 3.26 -5.32
C ALA A 118 4.34 4.32 -4.23
N VAL A 119 5.39 4.67 -3.49
CA VAL A 119 5.36 5.79 -2.52
C VAL A 119 5.10 7.11 -3.25
N ARG A 120 5.82 7.36 -4.35
CA ARG A 120 5.64 8.57 -5.14
C ARG A 120 4.27 8.64 -5.82
N ASP A 121 3.77 7.49 -6.31
CA ASP A 121 2.44 7.41 -6.91
C ASP A 121 1.33 7.78 -5.93
N ILE A 122 1.50 7.46 -4.63
CA ILE A 122 0.59 7.95 -3.56
C ILE A 122 0.77 9.45 -3.33
N MET A 123 2.01 9.92 -3.18
CA MET A 123 2.29 11.33 -2.91
C MET A 123 1.76 12.27 -4.02
N ASP A 124 1.84 11.83 -5.27
CA ASP A 124 1.34 12.57 -6.43
C ASP A 124 -0.18 12.40 -6.65
N GLY A 125 -0.88 11.67 -5.77
CA GLY A 125 -2.32 11.42 -5.88
C GLY A 125 -2.72 10.57 -7.09
N ARG A 126 -1.77 9.86 -7.72
CA ARG A 126 -2.04 8.92 -8.82
C ARG A 126 -2.63 7.61 -8.32
N ALA A 127 -2.21 7.17 -7.14
CA ALA A 127 -2.70 5.98 -6.45
C ALA A 127 -3.38 6.38 -5.14
N ASP A 128 -4.49 5.71 -4.81
CA ASP A 128 -5.16 5.84 -3.51
C ASP A 128 -4.53 4.87 -2.50
N ILE A 129 -4.11 3.69 -2.97
CA ILE A 129 -3.38 2.71 -2.18
C ILE A 129 -2.18 2.15 -2.94
N SER A 130 -1.12 1.82 -2.19
CA SER A 130 -0.03 0.99 -2.66
C SER A 130 -0.12 -0.37 -1.99
N MET A 131 0.20 -1.41 -2.73
CA MET A 131 0.17 -2.77 -2.24
C MET A 131 1.53 -3.46 -2.31
N ALA A 132 1.73 -4.41 -1.41
CA ALA A 132 2.94 -5.22 -1.28
C ALA A 132 4.24 -4.40 -1.05
N THR A 133 4.11 -3.24 -0.40
CA THR A 133 5.21 -2.35 -0.02
C THR A 133 5.64 -2.58 1.42
N THR A 134 6.94 -2.70 1.66
CA THR A 134 7.49 -2.70 3.02
C THR A 134 7.20 -1.38 3.72
N THR A 135 6.93 -1.43 5.02
CA THR A 135 6.79 -0.26 5.87
C THR A 135 8.12 0.02 6.57
N ASP A 136 8.59 1.26 6.48
CA ASP A 136 9.77 1.75 7.19
C ASP A 136 9.45 3.12 7.79
N PHE A 137 10.31 3.58 8.71
CA PHE A 137 10.09 4.85 9.40
C PHE A 137 10.07 6.05 8.44
N SER A 138 10.92 6.05 7.41
CA SER A 138 10.98 7.15 6.44
C SER A 138 9.73 7.24 5.56
N ARG A 139 9.11 6.12 5.19
CA ARG A 139 7.83 6.10 4.46
C ARG A 139 6.69 6.64 5.32
N PHE A 140 6.64 6.29 6.61
CA PHE A 140 5.60 6.80 7.51
C PHE A 140 5.63 8.32 7.69
N GLN A 141 6.76 8.98 7.42
CA GLN A 141 6.87 10.44 7.44
C GLN A 141 6.18 11.11 6.24
N VAL A 142 6.00 10.40 5.12
CA VAL A 142 5.46 10.96 3.88
C VAL A 142 4.12 10.37 3.46
N ILE A 143 3.83 9.13 3.84
CA ILE A 143 2.58 8.44 3.55
C ILE A 143 2.04 7.73 4.80
N GLY A 144 0.72 7.65 4.91
CA GLY A 144 0.08 6.84 5.93
C GLY A 144 0.15 5.34 5.59
N GLY A 145 0.40 4.51 6.59
CA GLY A 145 0.37 3.04 6.44
C GLY A 145 -0.74 2.40 7.26
N THR A 146 -1.21 1.24 6.81
CA THR A 146 -2.10 0.38 7.59
C THR A 146 -1.29 -0.47 8.58
N LYS A 147 -1.99 -1.23 9.43
CA LYS A 147 -1.32 -2.28 10.21
C LYS A 147 -0.69 -3.30 9.26
N PRO A 148 0.54 -3.76 9.53
CA PRO A 148 1.20 -4.74 8.68
C PRO A 148 0.38 -6.04 8.63
N ILE A 149 0.22 -6.56 7.42
CA ILE A 149 -0.48 -7.84 7.16
C ILE A 149 0.46 -9.02 7.44
N ALA A 150 1.76 -8.85 7.14
CA ALA A 150 2.80 -9.82 7.37
C ALA A 150 4.03 -9.13 7.96
N PHE A 151 4.75 -9.86 8.81
CA PHE A 151 6.04 -9.45 9.35
C PHE A 151 7.12 -10.26 8.67
N GLU A 152 8.07 -9.57 8.05
CA GLU A 152 9.24 -10.16 7.42
C GLU A 152 10.48 -9.74 8.20
N TRP A 153 11.46 -10.63 8.26
CA TRP A 153 12.74 -10.37 8.92
C TRP A 153 13.85 -10.26 7.88
N LEU A 154 14.92 -9.55 8.23
CA LEU A 154 16.11 -9.54 7.40
C LEU A 154 16.75 -10.93 7.48
N ASN A 155 16.78 -11.65 6.36
CA ASN A 155 17.35 -12.99 6.26
C ASN A 155 18.63 -12.95 5.43
N PHE A 156 19.68 -13.61 5.92
CA PHE A 156 20.87 -13.90 5.14
C PHE A 156 20.68 -15.25 4.45
N ILE A 157 20.54 -15.22 3.12
CA ILE A 157 20.43 -16.44 2.31
C ILE A 157 21.83 -16.80 1.84
N LEU A 158 22.35 -17.90 2.37
CA LEU A 158 23.63 -18.48 1.97
C LEU A 158 23.37 -19.67 1.04
N GLY A 159 24.26 -19.88 0.08
CA GLY A 159 24.26 -21.11 -0.70
C GLY A 159 24.53 -22.30 0.22
N GLU A 160 23.99 -23.47 -0.14
CA GLU A 160 24.32 -24.71 0.55
C GLU A 160 25.84 -24.93 0.48
N PRO A 161 26.52 -25.12 1.63
CA PRO A 161 27.96 -25.33 1.63
C PRO A 161 28.27 -26.62 0.88
N GLN A 162 28.99 -26.49 -0.23
CA GLN A 162 29.44 -27.66 -0.97
C GLN A 162 30.61 -28.31 -0.20
N PRO A 163 30.54 -29.60 0.13
CA PRO A 163 31.65 -30.28 0.78
C PRO A 163 32.88 -30.24 -0.14
N THR A 164 34.00 -29.78 0.38
CA THR A 164 35.28 -29.85 -0.31
C THR A 164 35.95 -31.17 0.03
N TYR A 165 36.11 -32.04 -0.96
CA TYR A 165 36.85 -33.28 -0.80
C TYR A 165 38.32 -33.02 -1.13
N SER A 166 39.20 -33.25 -0.15
CA SER A 166 40.65 -33.23 -0.36
C SER A 166 41.26 -34.47 0.26
N TRP A 167 42.14 -35.16 -0.47
CA TRP A 167 42.93 -36.26 0.10
C TRP A 167 43.81 -35.78 1.25
N GLN A 168 44.20 -34.50 1.25
CA GLN A 168 44.99 -33.88 2.31
C GLN A 168 44.21 -33.78 3.62
N ALA A 169 42.88 -33.92 3.59
CA ALA A 169 42.05 -33.91 4.78
C ALA A 169 42.37 -35.08 5.73
N ILE A 170 42.96 -36.17 5.22
CA ILE A 170 43.47 -37.28 6.05
C ILE A 170 44.55 -36.78 7.04
N PHE A 171 45.33 -35.77 6.63
CA PHE A 171 46.41 -35.21 7.44
C PHE A 171 45.98 -34.00 8.28
N TRP A 172 44.73 -33.54 8.21
CA TRP A 172 44.27 -32.36 8.97
C TRP A 172 44.27 -32.56 10.49
N SER A 173 44.26 -33.80 10.97
CA SER A 173 44.41 -34.13 12.39
C SER A 173 45.87 -34.16 12.85
N LEU A 174 46.83 -34.12 11.93
CA LEU A 174 48.26 -34.13 12.22
C LEU A 174 48.82 -32.71 12.16
N ASP A 175 49.71 -32.40 13.08
CA ASP A 175 50.41 -31.12 13.09
C ASP A 175 51.36 -31.03 11.88
N THR A 176 51.28 -29.94 11.12
CA THR A 176 52.14 -29.70 9.95
C THR A 176 53.60 -29.42 10.34
N THR A 177 53.90 -29.30 11.63
CA THR A 177 55.27 -29.13 12.13
C THR A 177 56.00 -30.44 12.41
N VAL A 178 55.27 -31.57 12.49
CA VAL A 178 55.84 -32.88 12.86
C VAL A 178 56.19 -33.73 11.61
N TRP A 179 55.72 -33.34 10.43
CA TRP A 179 55.99 -33.97 9.13
C TRP A 179 56.71 -33.02 8.19
#